data_AF-A0A916F3X5-F1
#
_entry.id   AF-A0A916F3X5-F1
#
_cell.length_a   1.000
_cell.length_b   1.000
_cell.length_c   1.000
_cell.angle_alpha   90.00
_cell.angle_beta   90.00
_cell.angle_gamma   90.00
#
_symmetry.space_group_name_H-M   'P 1'
#
loop_
_entity.id
_entity.type
_entity.pdbx_description
1 polymer ?
#
loop_
_entity_poly.entity_id
_entity_poly.type
_entity_poly.pdbx_seq_one_letter_code
_entity_poly.pdbx_strand_id
1 'polypeptide(L)'
;MAFLRRYYFSDDAITKQNKMYFTLAAYNAGPGNVERMRKRAAQRGYDPNIWFHNVEVVMRSGLGETVRYVTNVNRYYVIYKQLESLDLAKSLDNVLLVPDDPVFMTPLRRISQTPNTKTSLSN
;
A
#
# COMPACT_ATOMS: atom_id res chain seq x y z
N MET A 1 -8.72 10.14 -2.86
CA MET A 1 -8.76 9.44 -1.55
C MET A 1 -9.57 10.14 -0.46
N ALA A 2 -9.68 11.48 -0.45
CA ALA A 2 -10.42 12.20 0.61
C ALA A 2 -11.90 11.79 0.69
N PHE A 3 -12.55 11.54 -0.45
CA PHE A 3 -13.92 11.01 -0.52
C PHE A 3 -14.06 9.67 0.22
N LEU A 4 -13.29 8.64 -0.16
CA LEU A 4 -13.36 7.31 0.46
C LEU A 4 -13.23 7.37 1.99
N ARG A 5 -12.28 8.18 2.48
CA ARG A 5 -12.04 8.35 3.91
C ARG A 5 -13.22 8.98 4.63
N ARG A 6 -13.78 10.07 4.09
CA ARG A 6 -14.89 10.81 4.71
C ARG A 6 -16.21 10.05 4.66
N TYR A 7 -16.46 9.27 3.61
CA TYR A 7 -17.75 8.61 3.41
C TYR A 7 -17.82 7.19 3.98
N TYR A 8 -16.71 6.44 3.98
CA TYR A 8 -16.72 5.04 4.42
C TYR A 8 -16.02 4.80 5.77
N PHE A 9 -15.14 5.72 6.19
CA PHE A 9 -14.29 5.54 7.37
C PHE A 9 -14.27 6.80 8.24
N SER A 10 -15.43 7.42 8.44
CA SER A 10 -15.60 8.58 9.33
C SER A 10 -15.73 8.21 10.80
N ASP A 11 -16.13 6.98 11.10
CA ASP A 11 -16.33 6.46 12.46
C ASP A 11 -15.13 6.71 13.38
N ASP A 12 -15.38 7.33 14.53
CA ASP A 12 -14.34 7.70 15.51
C ASP A 12 -13.75 6.49 16.23
N ALA A 13 -14.42 5.33 16.20
CA ALA A 13 -13.85 4.07 16.65
C ALA A 13 -12.64 3.63 15.81
N ILE A 14 -12.47 4.19 14.60
CA ILE A 14 -11.32 3.92 13.73
C ILE A 14 -10.27 5.01 13.92
N THR A 15 -9.08 4.63 14.39
CA THR A 15 -7.97 5.58 14.54
C THR A 15 -7.60 6.23 13.20
N LYS A 16 -7.04 7.45 13.22
CA LYS A 16 -6.61 8.17 12.00
C LYS A 16 -5.71 7.32 11.10
N GLN A 17 -4.83 6.52 11.70
CA GLN A 17 -3.94 5.61 11.00
C GLN A 17 -4.70 4.47 10.32
N ASN A 18 -5.61 3.79 11.02
CA ASN A 18 -6.44 2.74 10.43
C ASN A 18 -7.40 3.30 9.35
N LYS A 19 -7.94 4.51 9.53
CA LYS A 19 -8.70 5.23 8.49
C LYS A 19 -7.87 5.37 7.21
N MET A 20 -6.56 5.61 7.32
CA MET A 20 -5.67 5.65 6.15
C MET A 20 -5.53 4.28 5.49
N TYR A 21 -5.24 3.23 6.25
CA TYR A 21 -5.07 1.88 5.69
C TYR A 21 -6.33 1.35 5.02
N PHE A 22 -7.49 1.51 5.65
CA PHE A 22 -8.76 1.16 5.03
C PHE A 22 -9.06 1.97 3.77
N THR A 23 -8.64 3.24 3.72
CA THR A 23 -8.77 4.06 2.51
C THR A 23 -7.87 3.54 1.38
N LEU A 24 -6.62 3.16 1.67
CA LEU A 24 -5.71 2.57 0.69
C LEU A 24 -6.25 1.23 0.18
N ALA A 25 -6.78 0.41 1.08
CA ALA A 25 -7.42 -0.85 0.73
C ALA A 25 -8.66 -0.63 -0.14
N ALA A 26 -9.52 0.33 0.21
CA ALA A 26 -10.73 0.65 -0.53
C ALA A 26 -10.42 1.26 -1.90
N TYR A 27 -9.30 1.95 -2.03
CA TYR A 27 -8.84 2.41 -3.33
C TYR A 27 -8.43 1.25 -4.24
N ASN A 28 -7.72 0.25 -3.71
CA ASN A 28 -7.25 -0.89 -4.49
C ASN A 28 -8.33 -1.95 -4.76
N ALA A 29 -9.15 -2.28 -3.76
CA ALA A 29 -10.15 -3.35 -3.83
C ALA A 29 -11.60 -2.85 -3.92
N GLY A 30 -11.84 -1.56 -3.77
CA GLY A 30 -13.19 -1.01 -3.62
C GLY A 30 -13.70 -1.04 -2.17
N PRO A 31 -14.49 -0.05 -1.73
CA PRO A 31 -14.96 0.06 -0.34
C PRO A 31 -15.89 -1.09 0.09
N GLY A 32 -16.71 -1.62 -0.83
CA GLY A 32 -17.59 -2.76 -0.52
C GLY A 32 -16.82 -4.04 -0.18
N ASN A 33 -15.66 -4.26 -0.79
CA ASN A 33 -14.79 -5.39 -0.46
C ASN A 33 -14.14 -5.21 0.92
N VAL A 34 -13.70 -4.00 1.26
CA VAL A 34 -13.16 -3.69 2.60
C VAL A 34 -14.23 -3.92 3.66
N GLU A 35 -15.44 -3.40 3.46
CA GLU A 35 -16.54 -3.56 4.42
C GLU A 35 -16.92 -5.03 4.63
N ARG A 36 -16.97 -5.82 3.56
CA ARG A 36 -17.19 -7.28 3.67
C ARG A 36 -16.09 -7.95 4.49
N MET A 37 -14.83 -7.56 4.31
CA MET A 37 -13.71 -8.14 5.08
C MET A 37 -13.72 -7.69 6.54
N ARG A 38 -14.12 -6.44 6.85
CA ARG A 38 -14.33 -5.98 8.24
C ARG A 38 -15.38 -6.83 8.95
N LYS A 39 -16.54 -7.05 8.32
CA LYS A 39 -17.58 -7.93 8.87
C LYS A 39 -17.08 -9.35 9.11
N ARG A 40 -16.31 -9.91 8.16
CA ARG A 40 -15.73 -11.26 8.29
C ARG A 40 -14.63 -11.33 9.35
N ALA A 41 -13.90 -10.24 9.59
CA ALA A 41 -12.93 -10.13 10.68
C ALA A 41 -13.64 -10.21 12.04
N ALA A 42 -14.71 -9.43 12.24
CA ALA A 42 -15.53 -9.48 13.45
C ALA A 42 -16.12 -10.88 13.70
N GLN A 43 -16.66 -11.54 12.66
CA GLN A 43 -17.17 -12.92 12.75
C GLN A 43 -16.12 -13.94 13.17
N ARG A 44 -14.83 -13.64 12.99
CA ARG A 44 -13.70 -14.50 13.33
C ARG A 44 -12.97 -14.07 14.61
N GLY A 45 -13.54 -13.12 15.37
CA GLY A 45 -12.96 -12.64 16.62
C GLY A 45 -11.84 -11.62 16.46
N TYR A 46 -11.62 -11.09 15.26
CA TYR A 46 -10.69 -9.98 15.02
C TYR A 46 -11.40 -8.63 15.14
N ASP A 47 -10.64 -7.58 15.42
CA ASP A 47 -11.14 -6.21 15.48
C ASP A 47 -11.42 -5.65 14.06
N PRO A 48 -12.67 -5.31 13.71
CA PRO A 48 -13.00 -4.76 12.39
C PRO A 48 -12.48 -3.33 12.15
N ASN A 49 -11.97 -2.66 13.17
CA ASN A 49 -11.48 -1.28 13.11
C ASN A 49 -9.95 -1.19 13.08
N ILE A 50 -9.26 -2.33 13.14
CA ILE A 50 -7.81 -2.42 13.03
C ILE A 50 -7.43 -3.11 11.72
N TRP A 51 -6.53 -2.52 10.96
CA TRP A 51 -6.07 -3.07 9.69
C TRP A 51 -5.11 -4.25 9.91
N PHE A 52 -3.92 -3.96 10.44
CA PHE A 52 -2.84 -4.96 10.62
C PHE A 52 -3.20 -5.96 11.71
N HIS A 53 -2.80 -7.22 11.49
CA HIS A 53 -3.09 -8.35 12.39
C HIS A 53 -4.59 -8.63 12.66
N ASN A 54 -5.50 -7.95 11.95
CA ASN A 54 -6.94 -8.08 12.14
C ASN A 54 -7.62 -8.22 10.76
N VAL A 55 -8.11 -7.13 10.18
CA VAL A 55 -8.83 -7.18 8.91
C VAL A 55 -7.96 -7.72 7.76
N GLU A 56 -6.66 -7.40 7.74
CA GLU A 56 -5.77 -7.93 6.68
C GLU A 56 -5.67 -9.46 6.70
N VAL A 57 -5.78 -10.10 7.88
CA VAL A 57 -5.58 -11.54 8.05
C VAL A 57 -6.66 -12.30 7.30
N VAL A 58 -7.90 -11.80 7.41
CA VAL A 58 -9.04 -12.35 6.70
C VAL A 58 -9.03 -11.97 5.23
N MET A 59 -8.58 -10.75 4.90
CA MET A 59 -8.52 -10.25 3.53
C MET A 59 -7.51 -11.02 2.66
N ARG A 60 -6.42 -11.57 3.23
CA ARG A 60 -5.42 -12.36 2.50
C ARG A 60 -5.99 -13.55 1.73
N SER A 61 -7.09 -14.15 2.20
CA SER A 61 -7.72 -15.34 1.61
C SER A 61 -8.42 -15.12 0.25
N GLY A 62 -8.24 -13.96 -0.39
CA GLY A 62 -8.84 -13.67 -1.70
C GLY A 62 -8.48 -12.29 -2.26
N LEU A 63 -7.93 -11.40 -1.44
CA LEU A 63 -7.53 -10.04 -1.81
C LEU A 63 -6.06 -9.78 -1.38
N GLY A 64 -5.18 -10.76 -1.60
CA GLY A 64 -3.77 -10.69 -1.18
C GLY A 64 -2.99 -9.54 -1.83
N GLU A 65 -3.33 -9.15 -3.07
CA GLU A 65 -2.71 -8.00 -3.74
C GLU A 65 -3.04 -6.68 -3.02
N THR A 66 -4.26 -6.52 -2.50
CA THR A 66 -4.67 -5.37 -1.70
C THR A 66 -3.86 -5.27 -0.41
N VAL A 67 -3.69 -6.40 0.28
CA VAL A 67 -2.88 -6.45 1.50
C VAL A 67 -1.42 -6.07 1.21
N ARG A 68 -0.86 -6.58 0.10
CA ARG A 68 0.48 -6.23 -0.37
C ARG A 68 0.61 -4.75 -0.70
N TYR A 69 -0.36 -4.18 -1.41
CA TYR A 69 -0.40 -2.76 -1.74
C TYR A 69 -0.35 -1.87 -0.48
N VAL A 70 -1.24 -2.11 0.49
CA VAL A 70 -1.26 -1.33 1.74
C VAL A 70 0.03 -1.51 2.54
N THR A 71 0.55 -2.74 2.61
CA THR A 71 1.81 -3.04 3.31
C THR A 71 2.99 -2.32 2.69
N ASN A 72 3.08 -2.29 1.36
CA ASN A 72 4.16 -1.62 0.65
C ASN A 72 4.10 -0.10 0.88
N VAL A 73 2.92 0.52 0.71
CA VAL A 73 2.74 1.95 0.98
C VAL A 73 3.13 2.30 2.42
N ASN A 74 2.72 1.49 3.40
CA ASN A 74 3.08 1.70 4.80
C ASN A 74 4.59 1.55 5.05
N ARG A 75 5.23 0.54 4.45
CA ARG A 75 6.68 0.33 4.56
C ARG A 75 7.45 1.57 4.10
N TYR A 76 7.13 2.10 2.93
CA TYR A 76 7.78 3.31 2.43
C TYR A 76 7.49 4.52 3.31
N TYR A 77 6.25 4.69 3.78
CA TYR A 77 5.91 5.78 4.70
C TYR A 77 6.77 5.76 5.98
N VAL A 78 6.93 4.59 6.60
CA VAL A 78 7.76 4.44 7.81
C VAL A 78 9.22 4.73 7.50
N ILE A 79 9.76 4.19 6.40
CA ILE A 79 11.14 4.44 5.97
C ILE A 79 11.38 5.95 5.77
N TYR A 80 10.53 6.63 5.00
CA TYR A 80 10.70 8.06 4.76
C TYR A 80 10.55 8.89 6.03
N LYS A 81 9.63 8.53 6.94
CA LYS A 81 9.52 9.20 8.23
C LYS A 81 10.76 9.01 9.11
N GLN A 82 11.35 7.82 9.07
CA GLN A 82 12.61 7.54 9.77
C GLN A 82 13.77 8.32 9.15
N LEU A 83 13.91 8.32 7.82
CA LEU A 83 14.91 9.11 7.12
C LEU A 83 14.77 10.61 7.43
N GLU A 84 13.56 11.16 7.38
CA GLU A 84 13.29 12.56 7.76
C GLU A 84 13.69 12.85 9.20
N SER A 85 13.43 11.94 10.14
CA SER A 85 13.85 12.10 11.54
C SER A 85 15.37 12.00 11.71
N LEU A 86 16.05 11.18 10.90
CA LEU A 86 17.50 11.06 10.88
C LEU A 86 18.15 12.27 10.22
N ASP A 87 17.58 12.81 9.15
CA ASP A 87 18.01 14.06 8.53
C ASP A 87 17.79 15.25 9.45
N LEU A 88 16.69 15.28 10.20
CA LEU A 88 16.51 16.27 11.25
C LEU A 88 17.60 16.13 12.33
N ALA A 89 17.89 14.90 12.78
CA ALA A 89 18.97 14.65 13.73
C ALA A 89 20.37 14.99 13.17
N LYS A 90 20.62 14.74 11.87
CA LYS A 90 21.87 15.05 11.16
C LYS A 90 21.96 16.49 10.66
N SER A 91 20.87 17.24 10.61
CA SER A 91 20.89 18.69 10.36
C SER A 91 21.15 19.46 11.64
N LEU A 92 20.91 18.84 12.80
CA LEU A 92 21.48 19.25 14.08
C LEU A 92 22.98 18.89 14.17
N ASP A 93 23.42 17.82 13.50
CA ASP A 93 24.83 17.37 13.41
C ASP A 93 25.28 17.07 11.95
N ASN A 94 25.48 18.11 11.14
CA ASN A 94 25.98 18.13 9.74
C ASN A 94 26.27 16.78 9.00
N VAL A 95 25.29 16.06 8.43
CA VAL A 95 25.53 15.09 7.32
C VAL A 95 24.33 14.97 6.36
N LEU A 96 24.60 15.15 5.07
CA LEU A 96 23.68 15.03 3.93
C LEU A 96 23.22 13.56 3.72
N LEU A 97 21.92 13.26 3.79
CA LEU A 97 21.37 12.09 3.08
C LEU A 97 20.67 12.58 1.81
N VAL A 98 21.23 12.20 0.67
CA VAL A 98 20.52 12.25 -0.61
C VAL A 98 19.99 10.84 -0.86
N PRO A 99 18.66 10.61 -0.88
CA PRO A 99 18.13 9.43 -1.50
C PRO A 99 18.18 9.64 -3.02
N ASP A 100 19.17 9.03 -3.68
CA ASP A 100 19.20 8.97 -5.13
C ASP A 100 18.05 8.08 -5.63
N ASP A 101 17.12 8.75 -6.30
CA ASP A 101 16.13 8.27 -7.27
C ASP A 101 14.72 7.78 -6.87
N PRO A 102 13.69 8.15 -7.68
CA PRO A 102 12.28 7.94 -7.39
C PRO A 102 11.75 6.69 -8.11
N VAL A 103 11.47 5.61 -7.38
CA VAL A 103 10.82 4.43 -8.01
C VAL A 103 9.30 4.56 -7.98
N PHE A 104 8.77 5.18 -9.03
CA PHE A 104 7.43 4.88 -9.53
C PHE A 104 7.41 3.43 -10.05
N MET A 105 6.94 2.48 -9.24
CA MET A 105 6.58 1.14 -9.75
C MET A 105 5.21 1.20 -10.43
N THR A 106 5.20 1.59 -11.70
CA THR A 106 4.12 1.26 -12.62
C THR A 106 4.01 -0.27 -12.71
N PRO A 107 2.81 -0.88 -12.71
CA PRO A 107 2.69 -2.33 -12.91
C PRO A 107 3.28 -2.70 -14.28
N LEU A 108 4.27 -3.60 -14.31
CA LEU A 108 4.80 -4.11 -15.58
C LEU A 108 3.68 -4.88 -16.31
N ARG A 109 3.14 -4.28 -17.37
CA ARG A 109 2.32 -4.99 -18.35
C ARG A 109 3.20 -6.10 -18.93
N ARG A 110 2.80 -7.36 -18.72
CA ARG A 110 3.53 -8.53 -19.25
C ARG A 110 3.48 -8.50 -20.77
N ILE A 111 4.55 -8.05 -21.43
CA ILE A 111 4.67 -8.16 -22.89
C ILE A 111 5.10 -9.58 -23.20
N SER A 112 4.17 -10.37 -23.74
CA SER A 112 4.44 -11.64 -24.41
C SER A 112 5.46 -11.42 -25.51
N GLN A 113 6.61 -12.10 -25.42
CA GLN A 113 7.63 -12.09 -26.48
C GLN A 113 7.04 -12.71 -27.75
N THR A 114 6.88 -11.91 -28.80
CA THR A 114 6.87 -12.42 -30.17
C THR A 114 8.29 -12.31 -30.72
N PRO A 115 8.87 -13.37 -31.32
CA PRO A 115 10.18 -13.26 -31.95
C PRO A 115 10.00 -12.55 -33.29
N ASN A 116 10.60 -11.36 -33.44
CA ASN A 116 10.60 -10.65 -34.72
C ASN A 116 11.91 -10.87 -35.45
N THR A 117 11.74 -11.25 -36.71
CA THR A 117 12.73 -11.44 -37.76
C THR A 117 13.48 -10.13 -38.05
N LYS A 118 14.76 -10.24 -38.48
CA LYS A 118 15.30 -9.64 -39.72
C LYS A 118 16.82 -9.83 -39.87
N THR A 119 17.18 -10.65 -40.86
CA THR A 119 18.06 -10.39 -42.01
C THR A 119 19.16 -9.31 -41.94
N SER A 120 20.40 -9.70 -42.27
CA SER A 120 21.27 -8.96 -43.20
C SER A 120 22.32 -9.89 -43.86
N LEU A 121 22.60 -9.61 -45.13
CA LEU A 121 23.32 -10.40 -46.15
C LEU A 121 24.87 -10.38 -46.04
N SER A 122 25.46 -11.23 -46.91
CA SER A 122 26.78 -11.20 -47.57
C SER A 122 27.97 -11.92 -46.93
N ASN A 123 28.25 -13.15 -47.38
CA ASN A 123 29.25 -13.45 -48.42
C ASN A 123 28.96 -14.82 -49.06
#